data_AF-A0A7C1W9P4-F1
#
_entry.id   AF-A0A7C1W9P4-F1
#
_cell.length_a   1.000
_cell.length_b   1.000
_cell.length_c   1.000
_cell.angle_alpha   90.00
_cell.angle_beta   90.00
_cell.angle_gamma   90.00
#
_symmetry.space_group_name_H-M   'P 1'
#
loop_
_entity.id
_entity.type
_entity.pdbx_description
1 polymer ?
#
loop_
_entity_poly.entity_id
_entity_poly.type
_entity_poly.pdbx_seq_one_letter_code
_entity_poly.pdbx_strand_id
1 'polypeptide(L)'
;MLLTQLGEHKVSLVMSDMAPNISGMKAIDQPRAIELAELARDLAQDVLVTDGHLLTKVFQGEGFDSYVKALKAYFRQVVIRKPEASRLNSSEVYVLAKHYVV
;
A
#
# COMPACT_ATOMS: atom_id res chain seq x y z
N MET A 1 -8.90 15.34 11.71
CA MET A 1 -8.51 14.36 10.66
C MET A 1 -7.25 13.63 11.10
N LEU A 2 -6.94 12.44 10.56
CA LEU A 2 -5.86 11.55 11.01
C LEU A 2 -4.50 12.25 11.24
N LEU A 3 -4.07 13.10 10.31
CA LEU A 3 -2.81 13.87 10.42
C LEU A 3 -2.80 14.82 11.64
N THR A 4 -3.94 15.40 11.99
CA THR A 4 -4.06 16.26 13.18
C THR A 4 -3.78 15.50 14.48
N GLN A 5 -4.07 14.19 14.52
CA GLN A 5 -3.79 13.35 15.69
C GLN A 5 -2.30 13.00 15.81
N LEU A 6 -1.59 12.98 14.69
CA LEU A 6 -0.13 12.82 14.66
C LEU A 6 0.59 14.12 15.03
N GLY A 7 0.01 15.29 14.72
CA GLY A 7 0.68 16.58 14.92
C GLY A 7 1.99 16.64 14.15
N GLU A 8 3.08 17.00 14.81
CA GLU A 8 4.43 17.02 14.24
C GLU A 8 5.14 15.64 14.30
N HIS A 9 4.49 14.62 14.87
CA HIS A 9 5.11 13.31 15.03
C HIS A 9 5.11 12.53 13.72
N LYS A 10 6.29 12.08 13.32
CA LYS A 10 6.48 11.10 12.25
C LYS A 10 6.35 9.68 12.80
N VAL A 11 6.03 8.73 11.93
CA VAL A 11 5.80 7.32 12.30
C VAL A 11 6.82 6.40 11.65
N SER A 12 7.09 5.26 12.29
CA SER A 12 7.96 4.22 11.75
C SER A 12 7.25 3.24 10.82
N LEU A 13 5.92 3.17 10.88
CA LEU A 13 5.11 2.24 10.10
C LEU A 13 3.79 2.88 9.69
N VAL A 14 3.47 2.79 8.40
CA VAL A 14 2.13 3.02 7.87
C VAL A 14 1.56 1.68 7.38
N MET A 15 0.31 1.40 7.73
CA MET A 15 -0.38 0.21 7.27
C MET A 15 -1.72 0.58 6.63
N SER A 16 -2.01 -0.03 5.49
CA SER A 16 -3.31 0.09 4.83
C SER A 16 -3.86 -1.29 4.52
N ASP A 17 -5.04 -1.57 5.06
CA ASP A 17 -5.86 -2.74 4.72
C ASP A 17 -7.13 -2.31 3.96
N MET A 18 -7.06 -1.20 3.24
CA MET A 18 -8.21 -0.69 2.49
C MET A 18 -8.55 -1.61 1.31
N ALA A 19 -9.84 -1.77 1.05
CA ALA A 19 -10.38 -2.38 -0.16
C ALA A 19 -11.56 -1.52 -0.62
N PRO A 20 -11.78 -1.37 -1.94
CA PRO A 20 -12.92 -0.62 -2.41
C PRO A 20 -14.21 -1.41 -2.16
N ASN A 21 -15.35 -0.71 -2.22
CA ASN A 21 -16.63 -1.39 -2.33
C ASN A 21 -16.66 -2.20 -3.63
N ILE A 22 -16.51 -3.53 -3.51
CA ILE A 22 -16.40 -4.45 -4.64
C ILE A 22 -17.74 -4.51 -5.38
N SER A 23 -17.72 -4.08 -6.64
CA SER A 23 -18.88 -4.14 -7.53
C SER A 23 -19.05 -5.51 -8.20
N GLY A 24 -17.98 -6.30 -8.24
CA GLY A 24 -17.88 -7.57 -8.98
C GLY A 24 -17.38 -7.38 -10.41
N MET A 25 -17.24 -6.14 -10.89
CA MET A 25 -16.71 -5.80 -12.20
C MET A 25 -15.23 -5.43 -12.10
N LYS A 26 -14.34 -6.35 -12.51
CA LYS A 26 -12.88 -6.14 -12.41
C LYS A 26 -12.40 -4.82 -13.04
N ALA A 27 -12.98 -4.40 -14.16
CA ALA A 27 -12.62 -3.14 -14.84
C ALA A 27 -12.90 -1.88 -14.00
N ILE A 28 -13.79 -1.99 -12.99
CA ILE A 28 -14.12 -0.90 -12.06
C ILE A 28 -13.38 -1.11 -10.74
N ASP A 29 -13.34 -2.35 -10.25
CA ASP A 29 -12.78 -2.66 -8.94
C ASP A 29 -11.24 -2.55 -8.92
N GLN A 30 -10.57 -2.94 -10.01
CA GLN A 30 -9.10 -2.93 -10.08
C GLN A 30 -8.52 -1.50 -10.00
N PRO A 31 -8.97 -0.52 -10.79
CA PRO A 31 -8.46 0.86 -10.67
C PRO A 31 -8.71 1.46 -9.29
N ARG A 32 -9.88 1.22 -8.69
CA ARG A 32 -10.21 1.70 -7.34
C ARG A 32 -9.32 1.10 -6.26
N ALA A 33 -8.96 -0.18 -6.40
CA ALA A 33 -8.05 -0.83 -5.48
C ALA A 33 -6.63 -0.24 -5.57
N ILE A 34 -6.16 0.07 -6.78
CA ILE A 34 -4.86 0.71 -6.98
C ILE A 34 -4.87 2.14 -6.42
N GLU A 35 -5.91 2.92 -6.67
CA GLU A 35 -6.05 4.28 -6.14
C GLU A 35 -5.94 4.31 -4.60
N LEU A 36 -6.60 3.37 -3.91
CA LEU A 36 -6.48 3.25 -2.46
C LEU A 36 -5.06 2.91 -2.00
N ALA A 37 -4.33 2.09 -2.76
CA ALA A 37 -2.95 1.74 -2.46
C ALA A 37 -2.00 2.92 -2.70
N GLU A 38 -2.26 3.73 -3.72
CA GLU A 38 -1.54 4.97 -4.03
C GLU A 38 -1.76 6.03 -2.93
N LEU A 39 -2.99 6.23 -2.48
CA LEU A 39 -3.29 7.11 -1.35
C LEU A 39 -2.55 6.68 -0.07
N ALA A 40 -2.41 5.38 0.17
CA ALA A 40 -1.64 4.87 1.30
C ALA A 40 -0.13 5.15 1.17
N ARG A 41 0.40 5.08 -0.06
CA ARG A 41 1.79 5.45 -0.36
C ARG A 41 2.00 6.96 -0.14
N ASP A 42 1.09 7.79 -0.62
CA ASP A 42 1.19 9.25 -0.51
C ASP A 42 1.21 9.67 0.96
N LEU A 43 0.28 9.13 1.76
CA LEU A 43 0.29 9.33 3.20
C LEU A 43 1.63 8.90 3.81
N ALA A 44 2.16 7.73 3.41
CA ALA A 44 3.43 7.25 3.93
C ALA A 44 4.60 8.18 3.61
N GLN A 45 4.63 8.80 2.44
CA GLN A 45 5.66 9.80 2.10
C GLN A 45 5.56 11.05 2.99
N ASP A 46 4.35 11.44 3.36
CA ASP A 46 4.12 12.60 4.23
C ASP A 46 4.48 12.35 5.70
N VAL A 47 4.35 11.11 6.20
CA VAL A 47 4.44 10.84 7.65
C VAL A 47 5.56 9.91 8.08
N LEU A 48 6.20 9.16 7.18
CA LEU A 48 7.26 8.23 7.57
C LEU A 48 8.53 8.97 7.99
N VAL A 49 9.19 8.41 9.01
CA VAL A 49 10.62 8.69 9.26
C VAL A 49 11.50 7.96 8.24
N THR A 50 12.74 8.43 8.07
CA THR A 50 13.78 7.66 7.39
C THR A 50 13.92 6.27 8.03
N ASP A 51 14.19 5.27 7.20
CA ASP A 51 14.17 3.85 7.53
C ASP A 51 12.80 3.27 7.95
N GLY A 52 11.72 4.06 7.95
CA GLY A 52 10.35 3.63 8.16
C GLY A 52 9.81 2.68 7.09
N HIS A 53 8.62 2.11 7.31
CA HIS A 53 8.04 1.04 6.50
C HIS A 53 6.59 1.30 6.10
N LEU A 54 6.18 0.74 4.96
CA LEU A 54 4.80 0.74 4.48
C LEU A 54 4.35 -0.71 4.24
N LEU A 55 3.19 -1.08 4.78
CA LEU A 55 2.51 -2.33 4.48
C LEU A 55 1.15 -2.02 3.86
N THR A 56 0.92 -2.44 2.62
CA THR A 56 -0.31 -2.10 1.89
C THR A 56 -0.94 -3.35 1.29
N LYS A 57 -2.23 -3.56 1.54
CA LYS A 57 -3.04 -4.52 0.80
C LYS A 57 -3.23 -4.04 -0.63
N VAL A 58 -2.99 -4.92 -1.59
CA VAL A 58 -3.17 -4.66 -3.02
C VAL A 58 -3.76 -5.89 -3.69
N PHE A 59 -4.57 -5.71 -4.72
CA PHE A 59 -5.06 -6.79 -5.58
C PHE A 59 -4.20 -6.86 -6.84
N GLN A 60 -3.63 -8.03 -7.13
CA GLN A 60 -2.87 -8.24 -8.37
C GLN A 60 -3.78 -8.08 -9.58
N GLY A 61 -3.30 -7.31 -10.56
CA GLY A 61 -4.00 -6.95 -11.78
C GLY A 61 -3.35 -5.74 -12.44
N GLU A 62 -4.10 -5.04 -13.28
CA GLU A 62 -3.64 -3.80 -13.92
C GLU A 62 -3.19 -2.76 -12.88
N GLY A 63 -2.09 -2.06 -13.15
CA GLY A 63 -1.50 -1.06 -12.26
C GLY A 63 -0.62 -1.61 -11.14
N PHE A 64 -0.69 -2.91 -10.81
CA PHE A 64 0.09 -3.50 -9.71
C PHE A 64 1.60 -3.33 -9.89
N ASP A 65 2.13 -3.66 -11.07
CA ASP A 65 3.58 -3.57 -11.34
C ASP A 65 4.08 -2.12 -11.33
N SER A 66 3.25 -1.19 -11.83
CA SER A 66 3.53 0.25 -11.79
C SER A 66 3.59 0.75 -10.34
N TYR A 67 2.65 0.32 -9.50
CA TYR A 67 2.62 0.64 -8.08
C TYR A 67 3.88 0.11 -7.35
N VAL A 68 4.23 -1.16 -7.57
CA VAL A 68 5.45 -1.76 -6.99
C VAL A 68 6.71 -1.04 -7.48
N LYS A 69 6.78 -0.67 -8.76
CA LYS A 69 7.89 0.11 -9.32
C LYS A 69 8.01 1.48 -8.66
N ALA A 70 6.89 2.16 -8.43
CA ALA A 70 6.88 3.44 -7.74
C ALA A 70 7.42 3.32 -6.30
N LEU A 71 7.05 2.27 -5.56
CA LEU A 71 7.58 2.03 -4.22
C LEU A 71 9.10 1.82 -4.20
N LYS A 72 9.66 1.12 -5.20
CA LYS A 72 11.12 0.91 -5.28
C LYS A 72 11.94 2.19 -5.43
N ALA A 73 11.32 3.30 -5.83
CA ALA A 73 12.00 4.60 -5.88
C ALA A 73 12.23 5.23 -4.50
N TYR A 74 11.44 4.83 -3.49
CA TYR A 74 11.43 5.47 -2.17
C TYR A 74 11.80 4.52 -1.02
N PHE A 75 11.93 3.22 -1.29
CA PHE A 75 12.21 2.19 -0.29
C PHE A 75 13.34 1.28 -0.76
N ARG A 76 14.27 0.91 0.14
CA ARG A 76 15.41 0.03 -0.23
C ARG A 76 14.97 -1.38 -0.62
N GLN A 77 13.86 -1.86 -0.08
CA GLN A 77 13.38 -3.21 -0.32
C GLN A 77 11.86 -3.24 -0.46
N VAL A 78 11.34 -3.92 -1.47
CA VAL A 78 9.90 -4.15 -1.63
C VAL A 78 9.64 -5.66 -1.73
N VAL A 79 8.76 -6.16 -0.87
CA VAL A 79 8.48 -7.58 -0.69
C VAL A 79 6.99 -7.82 -0.86
N ILE A 80 6.61 -8.80 -1.69
CA ILE A 80 5.21 -9.19 -1.89
C ILE A 80 4.94 -10.45 -1.06
N ARG A 81 3.83 -10.47 -0.34
CA ARG A 81 3.40 -11.59 0.50
C ARG A 81 1.92 -11.89 0.29
N LYS A 82 1.61 -13.15 -0.01
CA LYS A 82 0.24 -13.69 0.01
C LYS A 82 -0.04 -14.16 1.44
N PRO A 83 -1.05 -13.63 2.15
CA PRO A 83 -1.42 -14.11 3.47
C PRO A 83 -1.97 -15.53 3.39
N GLU A 84 -1.67 -16.36 4.40
CA GLU A 84 -2.29 -17.69 4.56
C GLU A 84 -3.80 -17.59 4.78
N ALA A 85 -4.26 -16.51 5.43
CA ALA A 85 -5.69 -16.25 5.65
C ALA A 85 -6.43 -15.78 4.38
N SER A 86 -5.72 -15.51 3.28
CA SER A 86 -6.34 -15.04 2.04
C SER A 86 -7.03 -16.19 1.33
N ARG A 87 -8.23 -15.92 0.77
CA ARG A 87 -8.98 -16.93 -0.01
C ARG A 87 -8.16 -17.37 -1.23
N LEU A 88 -8.21 -18.67 -1.56
CA LEU A 88 -7.47 -19.26 -2.69
C LEU A 88 -7.72 -18.56 -4.03
N ASN A 89 -8.93 -18.06 -4.27
CA ASN A 89 -9.32 -17.38 -5.50
C ASN A 89 -9.17 -15.85 -5.46
N SER A 90 -8.67 -15.29 -4.35
CA SER A 90 -8.43 -13.85 -4.23
C SER A 90 -7.09 -13.48 -4.87
N SER A 91 -7.04 -12.39 -5.64
CA SER A 91 -5.78 -11.80 -6.12
C SER A 91 -5.09 -10.90 -5.09
N GLU A 92 -5.61 -10.86 -3.86
CA GLU A 92 -5.06 -10.06 -2.77
C GLU A 92 -3.64 -10.50 -2.38
N VAL A 93 -2.77 -9.52 -2.20
CA VAL A 93 -1.44 -9.65 -1.62
C VAL A 93 -1.18 -8.44 -0.73
N TYR A 94 -0.23 -8.56 0.18
CA TYR A 94 0.37 -7.40 0.82
C TYR A 94 1.71 -7.09 0.20
N VAL A 95 1.93 -5.80 -0.05
CA VAL A 95 3.23 -5.26 -0.45
C VAL A 95 3.84 -4.60 0.78
N LEU A 96 4.96 -5.14 1.23
CA LEU A 96 5.79 -4.60 2.31
C LEU A 96 6.96 -3.84 1.70
N ALA A 97 6.92 -2.52 1.75
CA ALA A 97 8.01 -1.63 1.37
C ALA A 97 8.79 -1.23 2.63
N LYS A 98 10.09 -1.51 2.64
CA LYS A 98 10.96 -1.37 3.81
C LYS A 98 12.06 -0.37 3.56
N HIS A 99 12.46 0.29 4.63
CA HIS A 99 13.55 1.26 4.69
C HIS A 99 13.30 2.45 3.77
N TYR A 100 12.39 3.35 4.18
CA TYR A 100 12.15 4.61 3.48
C TYR A 100 13.45 5.43 3.38
N VAL A 101 13.78 5.93 2.18
CA VAL A 101 15.10 6.51 1.89
C VAL A 101 15.12 8.02 1.64
N VAL A 102 13.99 8.68 1.80
CA VAL A 102 13.89 10.15 1.72
C VAL A 102 14.10 10.77 3.09
#